data_AF-U6CWH9-F1
#
_entry.id   AF-U6CWH9-F1
#
_cell.length_a   1.000
_cell.length_b   1.000
_cell.length_c   1.000
_cell.angle_alpha   90.00
_cell.angle_beta   90.00
_cell.angle_gamma   90.00
#
_symmetry.space_group_name_H-M   'P 1'
#
loop_
_entity.id
_entity.type
_entity.pdbx_description
1 polymer ?
#
loop_
_entity_poly.entity_id
_entity_poly.type
_entity_poly.pdbx_seq_one_letter_code
_entity_poly.pdbx_strand_id
1 'polypeptide(L)'
;TLTHEIGHIFGLRHCQWLACLMQGSNHLEEADRRPLNLCPICLRKLQCAVGFNIIDRYQALVRWIDDESADSPGVSREHSREDHVTLPKPVEAFKEWKEWIIRCLAVVQK
;
A
#
# COMPACT_ATOMS: atom_id res chain seq x y z
N THR A 1 7.86 -9.14 6.51
CA THR A 1 7.63 -9.54 7.91
C THR A 1 7.25 -8.38 8.82
N LEU A 2 8.02 -7.29 8.94
CA LEU A 2 7.69 -6.19 9.89
C LEU A 2 6.26 -5.63 9.73
N THR A 3 5.84 -5.32 8.51
CA THR A 3 4.48 -4.79 8.24
C THR A 3 3.36 -5.78 8.57
N HIS A 4 3.64 -7.09 8.50
CA HIS A 4 2.71 -8.14 8.92
C HIS A 4 2.49 -8.11 10.43
N GLU A 5 3.58 -8.01 11.20
CA GLU A 5 3.52 -7.90 12.67
C GLU A 5 2.84 -6.61 13.11
N ILE A 6 3.07 -5.49 12.42
CA ILE A 6 2.33 -4.24 12.66
C ILE A 6 0.82 -4.45 12.44
N GLY A 7 0.45 -5.25 11.44
CA GLY A 7 -0.95 -5.65 11.24
C GLY A 7 -1.54 -6.34 12.46
N HIS A 8 -0.78 -7.22 13.13
CA HIS A 8 -1.22 -7.84 14.38
C HIS A 8 -1.45 -6.84 15.50
N ILE A 9 -0.66 -5.76 15.59
CA ILE A 9 -0.86 -4.66 16.57
C ILE A 9 -2.22 -3.99 16.37
N PHE A 10 -2.67 -3.84 15.12
CA PHE A 10 -4.01 -3.33 14.80
C PHE A 10 -5.13 -4.40 14.86
N GLY A 11 -4.85 -5.58 15.42
CA GLY A 11 -5.84 -6.64 15.61
C GLY A 11 -6.16 -7.47 14.36
N LEU A 12 -5.39 -7.31 13.27
CA LEU A 12 -5.55 -8.17 12.10
C LEU A 12 -5.02 -9.58 12.41
N ARG A 13 -5.84 -10.61 12.19
CA ARG A 13 -5.39 -12.01 12.22
C ARG A 13 -4.94 -12.46 10.83
N HIS A 14 -4.34 -13.65 10.78
CA HIS A 14 -4.00 -14.28 9.51
C HIS A 14 -5.21 -14.32 8.55
N CYS A 15 -4.95 -14.05 7.28
CA CYS A 15 -5.93 -13.95 6.22
C CYS A 15 -5.75 -15.10 5.24
N GLN A 16 -6.79 -15.90 5.02
CA GLN A 16 -6.76 -16.99 4.04
C GLN A 16 -7.40 -16.57 2.71
N TRP A 17 -7.94 -15.36 2.64
CA TRP A 17 -8.65 -14.84 1.48
C TRP A 17 -7.74 -13.97 0.62
N LEU A 18 -7.78 -14.21 -0.70
CA LEU A 18 -7.04 -13.46 -1.72
C LEU A 18 -5.53 -13.42 -1.45
N ALA A 19 -4.78 -12.71 -2.29
CA ALA A 19 -3.40 -12.35 -1.99
C ALA A 19 -3.42 -11.22 -0.93
N CYS A 20 -2.79 -11.45 0.23
CA CYS A 20 -2.82 -10.51 1.34
C CYS A 20 -1.52 -10.56 2.16
N LEU A 21 -1.02 -9.38 2.55
CA LEU A 21 0.09 -9.25 3.49
C LEU A 21 -0.13 -10.06 4.79
N MET A 22 -1.38 -10.18 5.24
CA MET A 22 -1.74 -10.94 6.43
C MET A 22 -1.85 -12.46 6.21
N GLN A 23 -1.47 -13.01 5.05
CA GLN A 23 -1.40 -14.48 4.90
C GLN A 23 -0.43 -15.07 5.93
N GLY A 24 -0.83 -16.16 6.58
CA GLY A 24 0.11 -16.93 7.41
C GLY A 24 1.12 -17.64 6.51
N SER A 25 2.26 -18.05 7.07
CA SER A 25 3.13 -19.02 6.43
C SER A 25 3.66 -20.03 7.43
N ASN A 26 4.00 -21.20 6.90
CA ASN A 26 4.66 -22.27 7.63
C ASN A 26 6.18 -22.25 7.41
N HIS A 27 6.66 -21.52 6.40
CA HIS A 27 8.07 -21.42 6.05
C HIS A 27 8.43 -20.07 5.41
N LEU A 28 9.73 -19.85 5.20
CA LEU A 28 10.29 -18.56 4.79
C LEU A 28 9.92 -18.23 3.33
N GLU A 29 9.96 -19.22 2.44
CA GLU A 29 9.65 -19.03 1.01
C GLU A 29 8.20 -18.58 0.81
N GLU A 30 7.26 -19.10 1.59
CA GLU A 30 5.89 -18.60 1.62
C GLU A 30 5.81 -17.17 2.15
N ALA A 31 6.60 -16.82 3.17
CA ALA A 31 6.62 -15.47 3.72
C ALA A 31 7.12 -14.45 2.68
N ASP A 32 8.14 -14.82 1.90
CA ASP A 32 8.73 -13.99 0.86
C ASP A 32 7.81 -13.80 -0.35
N ARG A 33 6.95 -14.78 -0.64
CA ARG A 33 5.96 -14.70 -1.72
C ARG A 33 4.72 -13.87 -1.38
N ARG A 34 4.52 -13.48 -0.11
CA ARG A 34 3.33 -12.70 0.27
C ARG A 34 3.39 -11.32 -0.38
N PRO A 35 2.25 -10.77 -0.81
CA PRO A 35 2.22 -9.40 -1.31
C PRO A 35 2.50 -8.41 -0.18
N LEU A 36 3.03 -7.24 -0.53
CA LEU A 36 3.29 -6.17 0.42
C LEU A 36 2.01 -5.43 0.84
N ASN A 37 0.91 -5.59 0.10
CA ASN A 37 -0.36 -4.91 0.33
C ASN A 37 -1.39 -5.80 1.04
N LEU A 38 -2.29 -5.16 1.80
CA LEU A 38 -3.48 -5.81 2.33
C LEU A 38 -4.49 -6.10 1.21
N CYS A 39 -5.20 -7.22 1.30
CA CYS A 39 -6.38 -7.46 0.48
C CYS A 39 -7.54 -6.52 0.90
N PRO A 40 -8.60 -6.35 0.09
CA PRO A 40 -9.71 -5.43 0.40
C PRO A 40 -10.37 -5.71 1.75
N ILE A 41 -10.45 -6.98 2.17
CA ILE A 41 -11.03 -7.39 3.45
C ILE A 41 -10.18 -6.86 4.62
N CYS A 42 -8.87 -7.14 4.59
CA CYS A 42 -7.96 -6.69 5.64
C CYS A 42 -7.74 -5.17 5.60
N LEU A 43 -7.78 -4.55 4.42
CA LEU A 43 -7.76 -3.10 4.30
C LEU A 43 -8.98 -2.47 4.99
N ARG A 44 -10.18 -3.06 4.84
CA ARG A 44 -11.37 -2.61 5.55
C ARG A 44 -11.27 -2.84 7.06
N LYS A 45 -10.70 -3.95 7.52
CA LYS A 45 -10.43 -4.18 8.96
C LYS A 45 -9.51 -3.10 9.53
N LEU A 46 -8.42 -2.78 8.81
CA LEU A 46 -7.51 -1.71 9.21
C LEU A 46 -8.22 -0.35 9.20
N GLN A 47 -9.07 -0.09 8.19
CA GLN A 47 -9.89 1.12 8.14
C GLN A 47 -10.79 1.24 9.38
N CYS A 48 -11.45 0.15 9.81
CA CYS A 48 -12.26 0.16 11.01
C CYS A 48 -11.43 0.41 12.28
N ALA A 49 -10.20 -0.11 12.35
CA ALA A 49 -9.33 0.06 13.52
C ALA A 49 -8.73 1.48 13.63
N VAL A 50 -8.38 2.10 12.51
CA VAL A 50 -7.67 3.39 12.46
C VAL A 50 -8.59 4.59 12.16
N GLY A 51 -9.70 4.36 11.45
CA GLY A 51 -10.68 5.40 11.12
C GLY A 51 -10.32 6.31 9.95
N PHE A 52 -9.42 5.90 9.04
CA PHE A 52 -9.07 6.72 7.88
C PHE A 52 -10.15 6.69 6.77
N ASN A 53 -10.19 7.75 5.96
CA ASN A 53 -11.06 7.83 4.79
C ASN A 53 -10.47 7.04 3.61
N ILE A 54 -11.19 6.02 3.14
CA ILE A 54 -10.75 5.15 2.06
C ILE A 54 -10.70 5.88 0.70
N ILE A 55 -11.57 6.87 0.48
CA ILE A 55 -11.63 7.65 -0.75
C ILE A 55 -10.38 8.52 -0.85
N ASP A 56 -10.05 9.25 0.21
CA ASP A 56 -8.86 10.12 0.26
C ASP A 56 -7.58 9.30 0.02
N ARG A 57 -7.49 8.10 0.62
CA ARG A 57 -6.40 7.17 0.37
C ARG A 57 -6.28 6.80 -1.11
N TYR A 58 -7.37 6.38 -1.75
CA TYR A 58 -7.34 5.96 -3.15
C TYR A 58 -7.01 7.10 -4.09
N GLN A 59 -7.57 8.29 -3.86
CA GLN A 59 -7.24 9.48 -4.63
C GLN A 59 -5.75 9.85 -4.48
N ALA A 60 -5.20 9.78 -3.27
CA ALA A 60 -3.79 10.04 -3.03
C ALA A 60 -2.88 9.04 -3.76
N LEU A 61 -3.25 7.76 -3.81
CA LEU A 61 -2.50 6.74 -4.55
C LEU A 61 -2.53 7.00 -6.06
N VAL A 62 -3.69 7.32 -6.63
CA VAL A 62 -3.79 7.65 -8.06
C VAL A 62 -2.96 8.89 -8.39
N ARG A 63 -3.08 9.95 -7.59
CA ARG A 63 -2.26 11.16 -7.75
C ARG A 63 -0.78 10.86 -7.68
N TRP A 64 -0.34 10.04 -6.71
CA TRP A 64 1.05 9.65 -6.61
C TRP A 64 1.49 8.91 -7.87
N ILE A 65 0.74 7.89 -8.33
CA ILE A 65 1.08 7.13 -9.55
C ILE A 65 1.25 8.04 -10.77
N ASP A 66 0.40 9.07 -10.89
CA ASP A 66 0.38 10.00 -12.03
C ASP A 66 1.43 11.12 -11.93
N ASP A 67 1.98 11.35 -10.74
CA ASP A 67 3.03 12.32 -10.54
C ASP A 67 4.37 11.75 -11.05
N GLU A 68 4.80 12.25 -12.21
CA GLU A 68 6.11 11.99 -12.82
C GLU A 68 7.25 12.66 -12.04
N SER A 69 6.94 13.63 -11.16
CA SER A 69 7.93 14.38 -10.41
C SER A 69 8.18 13.76 -9.04
N ALA A 70 9.42 13.34 -8.81
CA ALA A 70 9.91 12.78 -7.55
C ALA A 70 10.08 13.85 -6.45
N ASP A 71 9.14 14.79 -6.31
CA ASP A 71 9.25 15.87 -5.33
C ASP A 71 7.89 16.18 -4.69
N SER A 72 7.43 15.23 -3.87
CA SER A 72 6.42 15.55 -2.86
C SER A 72 7.15 15.98 -1.58
N PRO A 73 6.72 17.03 -0.88
CA PRO A 73 7.38 17.53 0.33
C PRO A 73 7.21 16.52 1.47
N GLY A 74 8.11 15.54 1.52
CA GLY A 74 8.33 14.69 2.67
C GLY A 74 8.86 15.55 3.81
N VAL A 75 8.25 15.37 4.98
CA VAL A 75 8.74 15.80 6.31
C VAL A 75 10.25 16.03 6.29
N SER A 76 10.66 17.28 6.52
CA SER A 76 12.05 17.72 6.55
C SER A 76 12.92 16.78 7.38
N ARG A 77 13.68 15.92 6.71
CA ARG A 77 14.81 15.22 7.30
C ARG A 77 16.05 15.92 6.79
N GLU A 78 16.54 16.87 7.58
CA GLU A 78 17.90 17.38 7.45
C GLU A 78 18.87 16.21 7.61
N HIS A 79 19.36 15.62 6.51
CA HIS A 79 20.58 14.83 6.51
C HIS A 79 21.33 15.03 5.19
N SER A 80 22.63 15.18 5.34
CA SER A 80 23.64 15.68 4.41
C SER A 80 23.73 14.98 3.06
N ARG A 81 23.94 15.81 2.02
CA ARG A 81 24.57 15.56 0.70
C ARG A 81 24.93 14.10 0.38
N GLU A 82 24.00 13.40 -0.24
CA GLU A 82 24.29 12.31 -1.18
C GLU A 82 23.70 12.69 -2.53
N ASP A 83 24.45 12.47 -3.62
CA ASP A 83 24.01 12.76 -4.99
C ASP A 83 22.65 12.11 -5.24
N HIS A 84 21.60 12.93 -5.35
CA HIS A 84 20.25 12.47 -5.60
C HIS A 84 20.17 11.93 -7.02
N VAL A 85 20.43 10.64 -7.18
CA VAL A 85 20.14 9.92 -8.43
C VAL A 85 18.63 9.90 -8.60
N THR A 86 18.11 10.82 -9.42
CA THR A 86 16.70 10.86 -9.79
C THR A 86 16.42 9.70 -10.73
N LEU A 87 16.11 8.53 -10.16
CA LEU A 87 15.66 7.38 -10.94
C LEU A 87 14.23 7.67 -11.42
N PRO A 88 13.93 7.51 -12.72
CA PRO A 88 12.56 7.68 -13.20
C PRO A 88 11.65 6.66 -12.53
N LYS A 89 10.46 7.11 -12.16
CA LYS A 89 9.46 6.26 -11.54
C LYS A 89 9.00 5.20 -12.54
N PRO A 90 8.91 3.91 -12.17
CA PRO A 90 8.45 2.86 -13.07
C PRO A 90 6.92 2.86 -13.14
N VAL A 91 6.33 3.88 -13.78
CA VAL A 91 4.87 4.11 -13.81
C VAL A 91 4.14 2.90 -14.43
N GLU A 92 4.74 2.22 -15.40
CA GLU A 92 4.21 1.03 -16.05
C GLU A 92 3.96 -0.11 -15.06
N ALA A 93 4.81 -0.27 -14.04
CA ALA A 93 4.66 -1.31 -13.02
C ALA A 93 3.38 -1.12 -12.18
N PHE A 94 2.81 0.08 -12.17
CA PHE A 94 1.61 0.41 -11.40
C PHE A 94 0.32 0.45 -12.23
N LYS A 95 0.37 0.18 -13.54
CA LYS A 95 -0.78 0.32 -14.44
C LYS A 95 -2.01 -0.49 -13.98
N GLU A 96 -1.85 -1.80 -13.78
CA GLU A 96 -2.95 -2.68 -13.38
C GLU A 96 -3.51 -2.27 -12.00
N TRP A 97 -2.62 -1.89 -11.09
CA TRP A 97 -2.98 -1.43 -9.76
C TRP A 97 -3.77 -0.11 -9.78
N LYS A 98 -3.37 0.83 -10.65
CA LYS A 98 -4.10 2.09 -10.88
C LYS A 98 -5.50 1.81 -11.40
N GLU A 99 -5.65 0.97 -12.41
CA GLU A 99 -6.95 0.59 -12.96
C GLU A 99 -7.86 -0.04 -11.90
N TRP A 100 -7.30 -0.90 -11.04
CA TRP A 100 -8.04 -1.48 -9.91
C TRP A 100 -8.51 -0.41 -8.92
N ILE A 101 -7.65 0.52 -8.52
CA ILE A 101 -8.02 1.60 -7.59
C ILE A 101 -9.14 2.49 -8.17
N ILE A 102 -9.07 2.82 -9.47
CA ILE A 102 -10.12 3.61 -10.15
C ILE A 102 -11.46 2.89 -10.08
N ARG A 103 -11.49 1.57 -10.28
CA ARG A 103 -12.72 0.78 -10.13
C ARG A 103 -13.23 0.80 -8.69
N CYS A 104 -12.34 0.69 -7.70
CA CYS A 104 -12.72 0.81 -6.29
C CYS A 104 -13.35 2.18 -5.99
N LEU A 105 -12.75 3.28 -6.47
CA LEU A 105 -13.30 4.63 -6.33
C LEU A 105 -14.72 4.73 -6.91
N ALA A 106 -14.93 4.20 -8.11
CA ALA A 106 -16.24 4.18 -8.76
C ALA A 106 -17.30 3.36 -7.99
N VAL A 107 -16.90 2.42 -7.13
CA VAL A 107 -17.81 1.65 -6.26
C VAL A 107 -18.12 2.40 -4.97
N VAL A 108 -17.12 3.02 -4.34
CA VAL A 108 -17.30 3.68 -3.03
C VAL A 108 -17.88 5.10 -3.10
N GLN A 109 -17.89 5.71 -4.29
CA GLN A 109 -18.46 7.04 -4.53
C GLN A 109 -19.88 7.02 -5.10
N LYS A 110 -20.48 5.83 -5.25
CA LYS A 110 -21.93 5.69 -5.55
C LYS A 110 -22.72 5.70 -4.25
#